data_AF-A0A6N7H860-F1
#
_entry.id   AF-A0A6N7H860-F1
#
_cell.length_a   1.000
_cell.length_b   1.000
_cell.length_c   1.000
_cell.angle_alpha   90.00
_cell.angle_beta   90.00
_cell.angle_gamma   90.00
#
_symmetry.space_group_name_H-M   'P 1'
#
loop_
_entity.id
_entity.type
_entity.pdbx_description
1 polymer ?
#
loop_
_entity_poly.entity_id
_entity_poly.type
_entity_poly.pdbx_seq_one_letter_code
_entity_poly.pdbx_strand_id
1 'polypeptide(L)'
;MGLFSRRRKDTPTDYYPAPRETPVPSDPGFQLTVEDVFVITGRGTVVTGRVTYGEIGVGGQVDLMRNNEPMTTTTVKGIEQFRKKTDVARAGDNVGLVLAGLRREDVRRGDVLKA
;
A
#
# COMPACT_ATOMS: atom_id res chain seq x y z
N MET A 1 -69.42 -12.15 -36.64
CA MET A 1 -69.35 -12.09 -35.16
C MET A 1 -68.49 -13.27 -34.69
N GLY A 2 -67.37 -13.02 -33.99
CA GLY A 2 -66.48 -14.06 -33.43
C GLY A 2 -65.38 -14.54 -34.40
N LEU A 3 -64.15 -14.90 -34.00
CA LEU A 3 -63.51 -15.03 -32.70
C LEU A 3 -61.98 -14.86 -32.88
N PHE A 4 -61.40 -13.95 -32.09
CA PHE A 4 -60.04 -13.97 -31.51
C PHE A 4 -58.82 -14.36 -32.37
N SER A 5 -58.16 -13.32 -32.90
CA SER A 5 -56.73 -13.34 -33.21
C SER A 5 -55.92 -13.50 -31.91
N ARG A 6 -55.24 -14.65 -31.75
CA ARG A 6 -54.23 -14.84 -30.69
C ARG A 6 -53.00 -14.00 -31.04
N ARG A 7 -52.90 -12.81 -30.45
CA ARG A 7 -51.62 -12.11 -30.28
C ARG A 7 -50.69 -13.00 -29.45
N ARG A 8 -49.57 -13.44 -30.03
CA ARG A 8 -48.44 -13.93 -29.24
C ARG A 8 -47.92 -12.75 -28.41
N LYS A 9 -47.79 -12.94 -27.10
CA LYS A 9 -47.05 -12.04 -26.23
C LYS A 9 -45.58 -12.40 -26.40
N ASP A 10 -44.83 -11.55 -27.10
CA ASP A 10 -43.38 -11.56 -26.98
C ASP A 10 -43.05 -11.00 -25.60
N THR A 11 -42.58 -11.87 -24.71
CA THR A 11 -42.07 -11.48 -23.39
C THR A 11 -40.72 -10.77 -23.62
N PRO A 12 -40.55 -9.50 -23.23
CA PRO A 12 -39.23 -8.91 -23.19
C PRO A 12 -38.42 -9.71 -22.16
N THR A 13 -37.33 -10.34 -22.59
CA THR A 13 -36.36 -10.90 -21.66
C THR A 13 -35.69 -9.71 -20.99
N ASP A 14 -36.00 -9.47 -19.72
CA ASP A 14 -35.31 -8.48 -18.90
C ASP A 14 -33.84 -8.86 -18.84
N TYR A 15 -33.04 -8.22 -19.69
CA TYR A 15 -31.58 -8.35 -19.67
C TYR A 15 -31.08 -7.55 -18.47
N TYR A 16 -30.81 -8.23 -17.37
CA TYR A 16 -30.02 -7.68 -16.28
C TYR A 16 -28.54 -7.95 -16.59
N PRO A 17 -27.75 -6.96 -17.04
CA PRO A 17 -26.31 -7.17 -17.11
C PRO A 17 -25.83 -7.50 -15.70
N ALA A 18 -24.99 -8.53 -15.57
CA ALA A 18 -24.29 -8.77 -14.33
C ALA A 18 -23.63 -7.45 -13.88
N PRO A 19 -23.63 -7.12 -12.57
CA PRO A 19 -22.86 -5.99 -12.07
C PRO A 19 -21.47 -6.07 -12.68
N ARG A 20 -21.04 -4.98 -13.34
CA ARG A 20 -19.65 -4.89 -13.83
C ARG A 20 -18.78 -5.24 -12.63
N GLU A 21 -17.93 -6.26 -12.77
CA GLU A 21 -16.97 -6.62 -11.75
C GLU A 21 -16.18 -5.36 -11.42
N THR A 22 -16.47 -4.74 -10.28
CA THR A 22 -15.60 -3.69 -9.76
C THR A 22 -14.27 -4.37 -9.51
N PRO A 23 -13.16 -3.90 -10.11
CA PRO A 23 -11.85 -4.47 -9.84
C PRO A 23 -11.67 -4.49 -8.32
N VAL A 24 -11.49 -5.68 -7.76
CA VAL A 24 -11.09 -5.83 -6.36
C VAL A 24 -9.81 -5.01 -6.25
N PRO A 25 -9.72 -3.98 -5.38
CA PRO A 25 -8.50 -3.22 -5.26
C PRO A 25 -7.36 -4.20 -5.02
N SER A 26 -6.32 -4.13 -5.86
CA SER A 26 -5.11 -4.94 -5.71
C SER A 26 -4.61 -4.79 -4.28
N ASP A 27 -4.15 -5.89 -3.67
CA ASP A 27 -3.55 -5.89 -2.33
C ASP A 27 -2.66 -4.64 -2.17
N PRO A 28 -2.92 -3.75 -1.20
CA PRO A 28 -2.33 -2.41 -1.12
C PRO A 28 -0.80 -2.39 -0.93
N GLY A 29 -0.17 -3.56 -0.90
CA GLY A 29 1.27 -3.72 -0.78
C GLY A 29 1.76 -3.37 0.62
N PHE A 30 3.08 -3.28 0.78
CA PHE A 30 3.65 -2.83 2.05
C PHE A 30 3.30 -1.35 2.26
N GLN A 31 2.83 -0.98 3.45
CA GLN A 31 2.66 0.42 3.81
C GLN A 31 3.08 0.71 5.25
N LEU A 32 3.87 1.77 5.43
CA LEU A 32 4.23 2.31 6.74
C LEU A 32 4.12 3.83 6.74
N THR A 33 3.37 4.38 7.68
CA THR A 33 3.34 5.83 7.93
C THR A 33 4.50 6.21 8.83
N VAL A 34 5.28 7.20 8.42
CA VAL A 34 6.42 7.69 9.18
C VAL A 34 5.93 8.45 10.41
N GLU A 35 6.27 7.95 11.59
CA GLU A 35 6.01 8.59 12.87
C GLU A 35 7.20 9.45 13.29
N ASP A 36 8.40 8.91 13.31
CA ASP A 36 9.61 9.67 13.65
C ASP A 36 10.76 9.37 12.70
N VAL A 37 11.72 10.30 12.64
CA VAL A 37 12.87 10.22 11.73
C VAL A 37 14.15 10.55 12.51
N PHE A 38 15.10 9.62 12.45
CA PHE A 38 16.40 9.68 13.09
C PHE A 38 17.51 9.61 12.05
N VAL A 39 18.69 10.09 12.41
CA VAL A 39 19.92 9.86 11.63
C VAL A 39 20.88 9.11 12.51
N ILE A 40 21.38 7.99 12.01
CA ILE A 40 22.48 7.27 12.64
C ILE A 40 23.72 7.52 11.81
N THR A 41 24.69 8.23 12.41
CA THR A 41 25.98 8.53 11.79
C THR A 41 26.60 7.27 11.20
N GLY A 42 26.92 7.29 9.91
CA GLY A 42 27.52 6.17 9.18
C GLY A 42 26.57 5.03 8.77
N ARG A 43 25.29 5.04 9.17
CA ARG A 43 24.30 4.03 8.75
C ARG A 43 23.24 4.58 7.80
N GLY A 44 22.80 5.81 8.02
CA GLY A 44 21.81 6.50 7.19
C GLY A 44 20.62 7.03 7.98
N THR A 45 19.57 7.40 7.25
CA THR A 45 18.31 7.88 7.82
C THR A 45 17.45 6.69 8.23
N VAL A 46 16.93 6.73 9.45
CA VAL A 46 16.03 5.73 10.01
C VAL A 46 14.67 6.35 10.20
N VAL A 47 13.64 5.71 9.69
CA VAL A 47 12.25 6.08 9.95
C VAL A 47 11.62 5.05 10.86
N THR A 48 10.70 5.48 11.74
CA THR A 48 9.91 4.56 12.57
C THR A 48 8.44 4.70 12.25
N GLY A 49 7.70 3.63 12.45
CA GLY A 49 6.24 3.63 12.37
C GLY A 49 5.66 2.24 12.50
N ARG A 50 4.34 2.17 12.50
CA ARG A 50 3.60 0.92 12.42
C ARG A 50 3.34 0.55 10.97
N VAL A 51 3.61 -0.71 10.60
CA VAL A 51 3.22 -1.24 9.30
C VAL A 51 1.70 -1.43 9.28
N THR A 52 1.03 -0.81 8.32
CA THR A 52 -0.43 -0.86 8.20
C THR A 52 -0.87 -2.00 7.29
N TYR A 53 -0.11 -2.24 6.21
CA TYR A 53 -0.43 -3.25 5.20
C TYR A 53 0.83 -3.97 4.73
N GLY A 54 0.64 -5.18 4.19
CA GLY A 54 1.67 -5.97 3.51
C GLY A 54 2.87 -6.36 4.37
N GLU A 55 3.96 -6.64 3.67
CA GLU A 55 5.23 -7.10 4.21
C GLU A 55 6.38 -6.51 3.38
N ILE A 56 7.50 -6.15 4.03
CA ILE A 56 8.74 -5.79 3.33
C ILE A 56 9.94 -6.47 3.98
N GLY A 57 10.88 -6.90 3.14
CA GLY A 57 12.16 -7.44 3.58
C GLY A 57 13.31 -6.45 3.43
N VAL A 58 14.43 -6.74 4.10
CA VAL A 58 15.71 -6.07 3.79
C VAL A 58 16.05 -6.27 2.31
N GLY A 59 16.45 -5.18 1.64
CA GLY A 59 16.67 -5.12 0.20
C GLY A 59 15.44 -4.74 -0.60
N GLY A 60 14.25 -4.72 0.00
CA GLY A 60 13.02 -4.26 -0.64
C GLY A 60 13.09 -2.78 -1.04
N GLN A 61 12.47 -2.44 -2.17
CA GLN A 61 12.32 -1.07 -2.61
C GLN A 61 11.01 -0.49 -2.08
N VAL A 62 11.04 0.78 -1.69
CA VAL A 62 9.88 1.53 -1.24
C VAL A 62 9.88 2.93 -1.86
N ASP A 63 8.71 3.40 -2.24
CA ASP A 63 8.45 4.78 -2.62
C ASP A 63 8.11 5.59 -1.37
N LEU A 64 8.80 6.71 -1.20
CA LEU A 64 8.43 7.73 -0.24
C LEU A 64 7.32 8.60 -0.84
N MET A 65 6.14 8.53 -0.24
CA MET A 65 4.95 9.24 -0.68
C MET A 65 4.67 10.41 0.25
N ARG A 66 4.29 11.55 -0.32
CA ARG A 66 3.85 12.75 0.40
C ARG A 66 2.61 13.31 -0.27
N ASN A 67 1.54 13.55 0.50
CA ASN A 67 0.26 13.99 -0.06
C ASN A 67 -0.24 13.11 -1.21
N ASN A 68 0.02 11.79 -1.12
CA ASN A 68 -0.31 10.79 -2.15
C ASN A 68 0.46 10.92 -3.48
N GLU A 69 1.55 11.70 -3.52
CA GLU A 69 2.47 11.79 -4.66
C GLU A 69 3.83 11.15 -4.34
N PRO A 70 4.46 10.44 -5.29
CA PRO A 70 5.78 9.85 -5.09
C PRO A 70 6.87 10.93 -5.12
N MET A 71 7.68 10.97 -4.06
CA MET A 71 8.81 11.89 -3.94
C MET A 71 10.09 11.27 -4.48
N THR A 72 10.37 10.04 -4.08
CA THR A 72 11.58 9.29 -4.46
C THR A 72 11.45 7.83 -4.08
N THR A 73 12.19 6.96 -4.77
CA THR A 73 12.31 5.54 -4.42
C THR A 73 13.60 5.32 -3.64
N THR A 74 13.53 4.49 -2.60
CA THR A 74 14.69 4.09 -1.80
C THR A 74 14.67 2.60 -1.52
N THR A 75 15.75 2.09 -0.94
CA THR A 75 15.90 0.68 -0.56
C THR A 75 15.99 0.55 0.95
N VAL A 76 15.27 -0.42 1.50
CA VAL A 76 15.34 -0.80 2.91
C VAL A 76 16.66 -1.54 3.15
N LYS A 77 17.61 -0.90 3.83
CA LYS A 77 18.92 -1.51 4.15
C LYS A 77 18.91 -2.35 5.42
N GLY A 78 17.92 -2.16 6.28
CA GLY A 78 17.83 -2.83 7.55
C GLY A 78 16.48 -2.57 8.21
N ILE A 79 16.01 -3.55 8.98
CA ILE A 79 14.76 -3.50 9.72
C ILE A 79 15.08 -3.80 11.18
N GLU A 80 14.53 -3.00 12.09
CA GLU A 80 14.72 -3.15 13.53
C GLU A 80 13.38 -3.14 14.26
N GLN A 81 13.16 -4.13 15.11
CA GLN A 81 12.01 -4.27 16.00
C GLN A 81 12.51 -4.36 17.44
N PHE A 82 12.12 -3.40 18.29
CA PHE A 82 12.47 -3.41 19.72
C PHE A 82 13.97 -3.72 20.00
N ARG A 83 14.88 -2.97 19.38
CA ARG A 83 16.35 -3.14 19.51
C ARG A 83 16.90 -4.46 18.97
N LYS A 84 16.12 -5.20 18.18
CA LYS A 84 16.54 -6.43 17.51
C LYS A 84 16.46 -6.24 16.01
N LYS A 85 17.49 -6.72 15.31
CA LYS A 85 17.46 -6.79 13.84
C LYS A 85 16.51 -7.90 13.41
N THR A 86 15.74 -7.63 12.37
CA THR A 86 14.89 -8.59 11.68
C THR A 86 15.11 -8.45 10.17
N ASP A 87 14.82 -9.50 9.43
CA ASP A 87 14.93 -9.49 7.97
C ASP A 87 13.63 -9.04 7.29
N VAL A 88 12.52 -9.05 8.04
CA VAL A 88 11.15 -8.81 7.53
C VAL A 88 10.35 -7.96 8.52
N ALA A 89 9.51 -7.06 7.99
CA ALA A 89 8.48 -6.32 8.72
C ALA A 89 7.10 -6.57 8.11
N ARG A 90 6.08 -6.79 8.94
CA ARG A 90 4.72 -7.16 8.53
C ARG A 90 3.68 -6.24 9.11
N ALA A 91 2.50 -6.21 8.48
CA ALA A 91 1.33 -5.51 9.00
C ALA A 91 1.11 -5.79 10.49
N GLY A 92 1.03 -4.71 11.28
CA GLY A 92 0.90 -4.74 12.73
C GLY A 92 2.19 -4.44 13.49
N ASP A 93 3.36 -4.64 12.87
CA ASP A 93 4.66 -4.44 13.52
C ASP A 93 5.00 -2.96 13.71
N ASN A 94 5.59 -2.63 14.86
CA ASN A 94 6.25 -1.35 15.07
C ASN A 94 7.74 -1.51 14.75
N VAL A 95 8.19 -0.88 13.66
CA VAL A 95 9.53 -1.09 13.12
C VAL A 95 10.28 0.22 12.91
N GLY A 96 11.61 0.14 12.96
CA GLY A 96 12.52 1.11 12.38
C GLY A 96 13.07 0.60 11.06
N LEU A 97 13.03 1.40 10.00
CA LEU A 97 13.60 1.09 8.69
C LEU A 97 14.79 1.99 8.41
N VAL A 98 15.94 1.40 8.12
CA VAL A 98 17.14 2.12 7.64
C VAL A 98 17.03 2.28 6.13
N LEU A 99 16.98 3.52 5.64
CA LEU A 99 16.78 3.83 4.22
C LEU A 99 18.09 4.24 3.54
N ALA A 100 18.26 3.82 2.29
CA ALA A 100 19.43 4.13 1.50
C ALA A 100 19.37 5.55 0.91
N GLY A 101 20.45 6.32 1.05
CA GLY A 101 20.65 7.56 0.28
C GLY A 101 19.73 8.73 0.64
N LEU A 102 18.83 8.59 1.61
CA LEU A 102 17.99 9.67 2.09
C LEU A 102 18.67 10.43 3.22
N ARG A 103 18.51 11.76 3.21
CA ARG A 103 18.91 12.65 4.30
C ARG A 103 17.70 12.92 5.21
N ARG A 104 17.97 13.52 6.36
CA ARG A 104 16.92 13.79 7.37
C ARG A 104 15.85 14.75 6.86
N GLU A 105 16.25 15.71 6.03
CA GLU A 105 15.39 16.73 5.45
C GLU A 105 14.47 16.21 4.34
N ASP A 106 14.82 15.08 3.72
CA ASP A 106 14.05 14.49 2.62
C ASP A 106 12.77 13.81 3.17
N VAL A 107 12.79 13.36 4.43
CA VAL A 107 11.71 12.60 5.09
C VAL A 107 11.16 13.34 6.30
N ARG A 108 9.83 13.32 6.47
CA ARG A 108 9.16 13.89 7.65
C ARG A 108 8.02 13.01 8.16
N ARG A 109 7.61 13.27 9.41
CA ARG A 109 6.42 12.67 10.01
C ARG A 109 5.21 12.86 9.09
N GLY A 110 4.42 11.81 8.92
CA GLY A 110 3.23 11.77 8.08
C GLY A 110 3.48 11.38 6.62
N ASP A 111 4.73 11.33 6.16
CA ASP A 111 5.04 10.68 4.88
C ASP A 111 4.72 9.17 4.96
N VAL A 112 4.50 8.53 3.83
CA VAL A 112 4.14 7.10 3.75
C VAL A 112 5.14 6.37 2.87
N LEU A 113 5.71 5.27 3.36
CA LEU A 113 6.47 4.33 2.54
C LEU A 113 5.52 3.31 1.93
N LYS A 114 5.62 3.08 0.61
CA LYS A 114 4.84 2.06 -0.10
C LYS A 114 5.74 1.16 -0.94
N ALA A 115 5.47 -0.15 -1.00
CA ALA A 115 6.07 -1.09 -1.95
C ALA A 115 4.99 -1.84 -2.73
#